data_AF-A0A7X0FHF1-F1
#
_entry.id   AF-A0A7X0FHF1-F1
#
_cell.length_a   1.000
_cell.length_b   1.000
_cell.length_c   1.000
_cell.angle_alpha   90.00
_cell.angle_beta   90.00
_cell.angle_gamma   90.00
#
_symmetry.space_group_name_H-M   'P 1'
#
loop_
_entity.id
_entity.type
_entity.pdbx_description
1 polymer ?
#
loop_
_entity_poly.entity_id
_entity_poly.type
_entity_poly.pdbx_seq_one_letter_code
_entity_poly.pdbx_strand_id
1 'polypeptide(L)'
;MVIARFREDVLPTIRVGQAAQVRLAGDAESAWVGHVQAIGADTDAALDSAAQAGNHVQRVQRQPVRIVLDRAQDAPATPAPGTAVQVVIDTYSAR
;
A
#
# COMPACT_ATOMS: atom_id res chain seq x y z
N MET A 1 -7.22 5.71 -8.26
CA MET A 1 -5.94 5.53 -7.51
C MET A 1 -6.29 5.03 -6.13
N VAL A 2 -5.54 4.04 -5.62
CA VAL A 2 -5.71 3.47 -4.30
C VAL A 2 -4.48 3.80 -3.45
N ILE A 3 -4.68 4.21 -2.20
CA ILE A 3 -3.61 4.46 -1.25
C ILE A 3 -3.69 3.38 -0.16
N ALA A 4 -2.67 2.52 -0.08
CA ALA A 4 -2.59 1.45 0.90
C ALA A 4 -1.43 1.71 1.86
N ARG A 5 -1.65 1.48 3.16
CA ARG A 5 -0.65 1.73 4.21
C ARG A 5 -0.01 0.43 4.68
N PHE A 6 1.27 0.25 4.36
CA PHE A 6 2.05 -0.93 4.70
C PHE A 6 3.00 -0.64 5.85
N ARG A 7 3.29 -1.66 6.67
CA ARG A 7 4.26 -1.57 7.76
C ARG A 7 5.66 -1.35 7.20
N GLU A 8 6.53 -0.69 7.96
CA GLU A 8 7.90 -0.40 7.53
C GLU A 8 8.73 -1.66 7.23
N ASP A 9 8.55 -2.75 7.98
CA ASP A 9 9.28 -4.00 7.81
C ASP A 9 9.03 -4.68 6.45
N VAL A 10 7.88 -4.42 5.82
CA VAL A 10 7.53 -5.00 4.52
C VAL A 10 7.85 -4.08 3.34
N LEU A 11 8.10 -2.79 3.57
CA LEU A 11 8.44 -1.86 2.47
C LEU A 11 9.69 -2.27 1.68
N PRO A 12 10.75 -2.84 2.29
CA PRO A 12 11.92 -3.29 1.55
C PRO A 12 11.65 -4.38 0.51
N THR A 13 10.50 -5.06 0.56
CA THR A 13 10.10 -6.06 -0.45
C THR A 13 9.22 -5.48 -1.56
N ILE A 14 8.72 -4.26 -1.39
CA ILE A 14 7.87 -3.58 -2.36
C ILE A 14 8.73 -2.73 -3.30
N ARG A 15 8.40 -2.74 -4.59
CA ARG A 15 9.06 -1.99 -5.65
C ARG A 15 8.02 -1.33 -6.55
N VAL A 16 8.35 -0.16 -7.06
CA VAL A 16 7.56 0.50 -8.11
C VAL A 16 7.52 -0.40 -9.34
N GLY A 17 6.35 -0.52 -9.96
CA GLY A 17 6.09 -1.40 -11.11
C GLY A 17 5.56 -2.80 -10.75
N GLN A 18 5.62 -3.22 -9.49
CA GLN A 18 5.05 -4.52 -9.08
C GLN A 18 3.54 -4.55 -9.29
N ALA A 19 3.04 -5.72 -9.70
CA ALA A 19 1.62 -5.98 -9.82
C ALA A 19 0.96 -5.98 -8.43
N ALA A 20 -0.23 -5.39 -8.35
CA ALA A 20 -1.04 -5.32 -7.15
C ALA A 20 -2.48 -5.74 -7.46
N GLN A 21 -3.04 -6.58 -6.59
CA GLN A 21 -4.46 -6.90 -6.57
C GLN A 21 -5.12 -6.07 -5.48
N VAL A 22 -6.22 -5.40 -5.83
CA VAL A 22 -7.06 -4.65 -4.91
C VAL A 22 -8.41 -5.34 -4.83
N ARG A 23 -8.94 -5.53 -3.63
CA ARG A 23 -10.25 -6.13 -3.38
C ARG A 23 -11.04 -5.28 -2.40
N LEU A 24 -12.36 -5.34 -2.46
CA LEU A 24 -13.19 -4.72 -1.43
C LEU A 24 -12.98 -5.43 -0.08
N ALA A 25 -12.90 -4.67 1.00
CA ALA A 25 -12.72 -5.27 2.32
C ALA A 25 -13.96 -6.10 2.68
N GLY A 26 -13.77 -7.41 2.89
CA GLY A 26 -14.85 -8.35 3.20
C GLY A 26 -15.58 -8.92 1.97
N ASP A 27 -15.16 -8.59 0.75
CA ASP A 27 -15.71 -9.14 -0.49
C ASP A 27 -14.59 -9.75 -1.34
N ALA A 28 -14.75 -11.02 -1.70
CA ALA A 28 -13.72 -11.78 -2.42
C ALA A 28 -13.91 -11.73 -3.96
N GLU A 29 -15.09 -11.32 -4.43
CA GLU A 29 -15.49 -11.36 -5.83
C GLU A 29 -15.00 -10.13 -6.59
N SER A 30 -15.01 -8.96 -5.94
CA SER A 30 -14.54 -7.71 -6.53
C SER A 30 -13.02 -7.63 -6.49
N ALA A 31 -12.36 -7.87 -7.63
CA ALA A 31 -10.93 -7.74 -7.78
C ALA A 31 -10.56 -6.76 -8.88
N TRP A 32 -9.66 -5.84 -8.57
CA TRP A 32 -8.99 -4.98 -9.54
C TRP A 32 -7.51 -5.32 -9.60
N VAL A 33 -6.97 -5.29 -10.80
CA VAL A 33 -5.53 -5.34 -11.07
C VAL A 33 -5.02 -3.91 -11.24
N GLY A 34 -3.84 -3.70 -10.68
CA GLY A 34 -3.09 -2.46 -10.82
C GLY A 34 -1.62 -2.70 -10.58
N HIS A 35 -0.89 -1.62 -10.46
CA HIS A 35 0.54 -1.65 -10.20
C HIS A 35 0.96 -0.58 -9.20
N VAL A 36 2.05 -0.86 -8.48
CA VAL A 36 2.67 0.09 -7.56
C VAL A 36 3.26 1.24 -8.36
N GLN A 37 2.76 2.45 -8.15
CA GLN A 37 3.25 3.65 -8.81
C GLN A 37 4.34 4.35 -7.97
N ALA A 38 4.15 4.40 -6.64
CA ALA A 38 5.06 5.09 -5.74
C ALA A 38 5.01 4.49 -4.34
N ILE A 39 6.15 4.51 -3.65
CA ILE A 39 6.30 4.11 -2.25
C ILE A 39 6.72 5.35 -1.48
N GLY A 40 5.92 5.76 -0.50
CA GLY A 40 6.16 6.97 0.27
C GLY A 40 5.82 8.25 -0.51
N ALA A 41 5.13 9.16 0.18
CA ALA A 41 5.27 10.62 0.13
C ALA A 41 4.04 11.17 0.87
N ASP A 42 4.15 11.20 2.19
CA ASP A 42 3.44 12.13 3.09
C ASP A 42 4.40 12.26 4.28
N THR A 43 5.28 13.25 4.19
CA THR A 43 6.34 13.51 5.16
C THR A 43 5.73 14.14 6.41
N ASP A 44 5.12 13.32 7.26
CA ASP A 44 4.94 13.65 8.69
C ASP A 44 6.07 12.99 9.48
N ALA A 45 7.31 13.33 9.11
CA ALA A 45 8.50 12.87 9.81
C ALA A 45 8.73 13.69 11.08
N ALA A 46 7.84 13.56 12.05
CA ALA A 46 8.17 13.84 13.45
C ALA A 46 8.91 12.61 14.00
N LEU A 47 10.17 12.44 13.60
CA LEU A 47 11.07 11.49 14.24
C LEU A 47 11.34 12.01 15.66
N ASP A 48 10.65 11.40 16.62
CA ASP A 48 10.76 11.70 18.03
C ASP A 48 12.21 11.51 18.48
N SER A 49 12.89 12.62 18.73
CA SER A 49 14.31 12.69 19.05
C SER A 49 14.64 12.07 20.43
N ALA A 50 13.62 11.56 21.13
CA ALA A 50 13.70 10.94 22.45
C ALA A 50 14.27 9.51 22.46
N ALA A 51 14.48 8.88 21.30
CA ALA A 51 14.97 7.48 21.21
C ALA A 51 16.47 7.28 21.56
N GLN A 52 17.13 8.22 22.25
CA GLN A 52 18.54 8.10 22.67
C GLN A 52 18.75 7.26 23.95
N ALA A 53 17.70 6.71 24.56
CA ALA A 53 17.79 5.97 25.84
C ALA A 53 17.71 4.43 25.72
N GLY A 54 17.81 3.86 24.51
CA GLY A 54 18.06 2.43 24.30
C GLY A 54 16.87 1.47 24.39
N ASN A 55 15.73 1.85 24.99
CA ASN A 55 14.49 1.06 24.93
C ASN A 55 13.26 1.98 24.80
N HIS A 56 12.48 1.84 23.72
CA HIS A 56 11.25 2.60 23.50
C HIS A 56 10.16 1.74 22.85
N VAL A 57 8.90 2.02 23.16
CA VAL A 57 7.74 1.41 22.48
C VAL A 57 7.58 2.09 21.12
N GLN A 58 8.10 1.46 20.07
CA GLN A 58 7.95 1.98 18.71
C GLN A 58 6.52 1.75 18.23
N ARG A 59 5.79 2.82 17.89
CA ARG A 59 4.55 2.67 17.11
C ARG A 59 4.92 2.14 15.74
N VAL A 60 4.20 1.13 15.25
CA VAL A 60 4.36 0.64 13.88
C VAL A 60 3.95 1.76 12.92
N GLN A 61 4.93 2.49 12.41
CA GLN A 61 4.71 3.49 11.40
C GLN A 61 4.35 2.76 10.10
N ARG A 62 3.24 3.18 9.47
CA ARG A 62 2.82 2.64 8.18
C ARG A 62 2.99 3.68 7.09
N GLN A 63 3.79 3.35 6.10
CA GLN A 63 4.03 4.24 4.96
C GLN A 63 2.97 4.02 3.88
N PRO A 64 2.51 5.11 3.23
CA PRO A 64 1.58 5.02 2.12
C PRO A 64 2.29 4.47 0.86
N VAL A 65 1.63 3.54 0.18
CA VAL A 65 1.98 3.03 -1.15
C VAL A 65 0.83 3.39 -2.08
N ARG A 66 1.17 4.05 -3.19
CA ARG A 66 0.21 4.46 -4.22
C ARG A 66 0.11 3.38 -5.28
N ILE A 67 -1.13 2.99 -5.58
CA ILE A 67 -1.45 1.96 -6.57
C ILE A 67 -2.36 2.57 -7.63
N VAL A 68 -1.94 2.42 -8.88
CA VAL A 68 -2.74 2.81 -10.04
C VAL A 68 -3.46 1.57 -10.54
N LEU A 69 -4.77 1.68 -10.71
CA LEU A 69 -5.57 0.60 -11.27
C LEU A 69 -5.43 0.62 -12.80
N ASP A 70 -5.29 -0.55 -13.40
CA ASP A 70 -5.16 -0.66 -14.85
C ASP A 70 -6.52 -0.40 -15.52
N ARG A 71 -6.53 0.28 -16.67
CA ARG A 71 -7.78 0.75 -17.30
C ARG A 71 -8.56 -0.34 -18.05
N ALA A 72 -7.91 -1.42 -18.45
CA ALA A 72 -8.46 -2.44 -19.34
C ALA A 72 -8.61 -3.78 -18.60
N GLN A 73 -9.51 -3.81 -17.62
CA GLN A 73 -9.80 -5.00 -16.84
C GLN A 73 -11.30 -5.29 -16.88
N ASP A 74 -11.66 -6.57 -16.97
CA ASP A 74 -13.03 -7.10 -16.79
C ASP A 74 -13.42 -7.05 -15.30
N ALA A 75 -13.19 -5.90 -14.68
CA ALA A 75 -13.37 -5.67 -13.25
C ALA A 75 -14.63 -4.82 -12.99
N PRO A 76 -15.20 -4.91 -11.77
CA PRO A 76 -16.32 -4.07 -11.39
C PRO A 76 -15.99 -2.57 -11.49
N ALA A 77 -17.03 -1.72 -11.45
CA ALA A 77 -16.86 -0.27 -11.45
C ALA A 77 -15.85 0.16 -10.37
N THR A 78 -15.02 1.16 -10.68
CA THR A 78 -13.97 1.64 -9.75
C THR A 78 -14.58 1.98 -8.38
N PRO A 79 -13.97 1.54 -7.26
CA PRO A 79 -14.50 1.81 -5.93
C PRO A 79 -14.56 3.31 -5.65
N ALA A 80 -15.60 3.73 -4.91
CA ALA A 80 -15.77 5.12 -4.54
C ALA A 80 -14.66 5.60 -3.58
N PRO A 81 -14.34 6.91 -3.56
CA PRO A 81 -13.43 7.46 -2.56
C PRO A 81 -13.89 7.15 -1.13
N GLY A 82 -12.96 6.72 -0.26
CA GLY A 82 -13.26 6.35 1.12
C GLY A 82 -13.70 4.90 1.32
N THR A 83 -13.90 4.12 0.25
CA THR A 83 -14.18 2.69 0.35
C THR A 83 -12.99 1.92 0.93
N ALA A 84 -13.27 1.06 1.91
CA ALA A 84 -12.27 0.18 2.49
C ALA A 84 -11.91 -0.95 1.50
N VAL A 85 -10.61 -1.12 1.27
CA VAL A 85 -10.07 -2.12 0.34
C VAL A 85 -8.91 -2.88 0.96
N GLN A 86 -8.77 -4.14 0.56
CA GLN A 86 -7.60 -4.97 0.84
C GLN A 86 -6.68 -4.96 -0.37
N VAL A 87 -5.38 -4.81 -0.13
CA VAL A 87 -4.37 -4.79 -1.18
C VAL A 87 -3.35 -5.90 -0.96
N VAL A 88 -3.06 -6.62 -2.03
CA VAL A 88 -2.01 -7.64 -2.10
C VAL A 88 -1.05 -7.26 -3.22
N ILE A 89 0.24 -7.10 -2.90
CA ILE A 89 1.29 -6.78 -3.88
C ILE A 89 2.08 -8.06 -4.15
N ASP A 90 2.31 -8.37 -5.43
CA ASP A 90 3.19 -9.46 -5.84
C ASP A 90 4.65 -8.97 -5.80
N THR A 91 5.36 -9.37 -4.75
CA THR A 91 6.74 -8.95 -4.51
C THR A 91 7.77 -9.58 -5.46
N TYR A 92 7.38 -10.59 -6.24
CA TYR A 92 8.28 -11.28 -7.19
C TYR A 92 8.12 -10.79 -8.63
N SER A 93 7.10 -9.96 -8.89
CA SER A 93 6.72 -9.53 -10.25
C SER A 93 7.59 -8.42 -10.85
N ALA A 94 8.41 -7.71 -10.06
CA ALA A 94 9.33 -6.70 -10.58
C ALA A 94 10.65 -7.33 -11.01
N ARG A 95 10.98 -7.18 -12.30
CA ARG A 95 12.26 -7.58 -12.89
C ARG A 95 13.11 -6.36 -13.20
#